data_AF-A0A166KBC3-F1
#
_entry.id   AF-A0A166KBC3-F1
#
_cell.length_a   1.000
_cell.length_b   1.000
_cell.length_c   1.000
_cell.angle_alpha   90.00
_cell.angle_beta   90.00
_cell.angle_gamma   90.00
#
_symmetry.space_group_name_H-M   'P 1'
#
loop_
_entity.id
_entity.type
_entity.pdbx_description
1 polymer ?
#
loop_
_entity_poly.entity_id
_entity_poly.type
_entity_poly.pdbx_seq_one_letter_code
_entity_poly.pdbx_strand_id
1 'polypeptide(L)'
;MDPTLQDPGVVFIHPPFQDFPDAHRHPGGLTYALMASNPEWFLDADDFISSVQSNPNAITYPAQLEPPRGWCPAKKKDLKERGMETWPEGEEPRLRCTFCRRTYAGVNAKSMWRRHVFEKHKIAMANRRDTVDRSRSKQPQRKLSFPLSAGSG
;
A
#
# COMPACT_ATOMS: atom_id res chain seq x y z
N MET A 1 14.44 -7.96 10.50
CA MET A 1 15.39 -8.60 9.58
C MET A 1 14.95 -8.20 8.19
N ASP A 2 15.77 -7.39 7.55
CA ASP A 2 15.56 -6.94 6.18
C ASP A 2 16.14 -8.01 5.24
N PRO A 3 15.42 -8.38 4.17
CA PRO A 3 15.88 -9.34 3.19
C PRO A 3 17.06 -8.77 2.41
N THR A 4 17.96 -9.64 1.98
CA THR A 4 19.08 -9.31 1.08
C THR A 4 19.08 -10.26 -0.10
N LEU A 5 19.68 -9.86 -1.22
CA LEU A 5 19.83 -10.74 -2.40
C LEU A 5 20.68 -11.99 -2.12
N GLN A 6 21.43 -12.00 -1.02
CA GLN A 6 22.23 -13.15 -0.60
C GLN A 6 21.41 -14.17 0.20
N ASP A 7 20.23 -13.79 0.67
CA ASP A 7 19.36 -14.72 1.39
C ASP A 7 18.77 -15.74 0.42
N PRO A 8 18.82 -17.04 0.75
CA PRO A 8 18.33 -18.09 -0.14
C PRO A 8 16.83 -17.94 -0.41
N GLY A 9 16.46 -17.99 -1.69
CA GLY A 9 15.07 -17.95 -2.16
C GLY A 9 14.42 -16.58 -2.17
N VAL A 10 15.09 -15.52 -1.71
CA VAL A 10 14.54 -14.16 -1.74
C VAL A 10 14.37 -13.66 -3.17
N VAL A 11 13.16 -13.17 -3.47
CA VAL A 11 12.82 -12.54 -4.76
C VAL A 11 12.39 -11.12 -4.48
N PHE A 12 13.09 -10.14 -5.08
CA PHE A 12 12.63 -8.75 -5.12
C PHE A 12 11.79 -8.54 -6.37
N ILE A 13 10.57 -8.03 -6.17
CA ILE A 13 9.62 -7.77 -7.24
C ILE A 13 9.50 -6.27 -7.45
N HIS A 14 9.72 -5.86 -8.69
CA HIS A 14 9.79 -4.47 -9.10
C HIS A 14 8.57 -4.07 -9.96
N PRO A 15 8.23 -2.78 -10.04
CA PRO A 15 7.28 -2.26 -11.02
C PRO A 15 7.68 -2.65 -12.46
N PRO A 16 6.72 -2.90 -13.37
CA PRO A 16 5.29 -2.64 -13.28
C PRO A 16 4.47 -3.78 -12.63
N PHE A 17 5.10 -4.69 -11.88
CA PHE A 17 4.45 -5.83 -11.23
C PHE A 17 3.76 -6.79 -12.20
N GLN A 18 4.39 -6.98 -13.36
CA GLN A 18 4.00 -7.98 -14.38
C GLN A 18 5.04 -9.10 -14.50
N ASP A 19 6.22 -8.90 -13.93
CA ASP A 19 7.31 -9.85 -13.93
C ASP A 19 7.57 -10.33 -12.50
N PHE A 20 6.92 -11.44 -12.15
CA PHE A 20 7.07 -12.15 -10.88
C PHE A 20 6.82 -13.64 -11.12
N PRO A 21 7.27 -14.54 -10.22
CA PRO A 21 7.06 -15.97 -10.43
C PRO A 21 5.57 -16.27 -10.58
N ASP A 22 5.21 -17.10 -11.56
CA ASP A 22 3.82 -17.42 -11.90
C ASP A 22 2.93 -16.23 -12.36
N ALA A 23 3.50 -15.10 -12.79
CA ALA A 23 2.71 -13.93 -13.24
C ALA A 23 1.67 -14.26 -14.34
N HIS A 24 1.96 -15.21 -15.23
CA HIS A 24 1.03 -15.67 -16.26
C HIS A 24 -0.29 -16.26 -15.70
N ARG A 25 -0.29 -16.74 -14.45
CA ARG A 25 -1.46 -17.28 -13.75
C ARG A 25 -2.30 -16.19 -13.07
N HIS A 26 -1.79 -14.96 -13.04
CA HIS A 26 -2.34 -13.84 -12.31
C HIS A 26 -2.52 -12.63 -13.24
N PRO A 27 -3.50 -12.64 -14.16
CA PRO A 27 -3.73 -11.55 -15.09
C PRO A 27 -4.11 -10.21 -14.41
N GLY A 28 -4.52 -10.26 -13.14
CA GLY A 28 -4.76 -9.08 -12.29
C GLY A 28 -3.50 -8.45 -11.69
N GLY A 29 -2.31 -9.02 -11.95
CA GLY A 29 -1.03 -8.56 -11.43
C GLY A 29 -0.76 -8.97 -9.97
N LEU A 30 0.30 -8.42 -9.41
CA LEU A 30 0.71 -8.67 -8.03
C LEU A 30 -0.30 -8.09 -7.03
N THR A 31 -0.69 -8.90 -6.04
CA THR A 31 -1.61 -8.49 -4.97
C THR A 31 -1.00 -8.79 -3.60
N TYR A 32 -1.50 -8.13 -2.55
CA TYR A 32 -1.06 -8.42 -1.18
C TYR A 32 -1.22 -9.90 -0.80
N ALA A 33 -2.31 -10.55 -1.26
CA ALA A 33 -2.55 -11.95 -0.95
C ALA A 33 -1.44 -12.86 -1.50
N LEU A 34 -0.98 -12.61 -2.73
CA LEU A 34 0.14 -13.33 -3.32
C LEU A 34 1.44 -13.08 -2.53
N MET A 35 1.70 -11.85 -2.14
CA MET A 35 2.86 -11.49 -1.30
C MET A 35 2.81 -12.10 0.11
N ALA A 36 1.62 -12.38 0.62
CA ALA A 36 1.44 -13.02 1.92
C ALA A 36 1.61 -14.55 1.82
N SER A 37 1.18 -15.15 0.72
CA SER A 37 1.35 -16.59 0.44
C SER A 37 2.79 -16.96 0.04
N ASN A 38 3.57 -16.01 -0.45
CA ASN A 38 4.98 -16.19 -0.83
C ASN A 38 5.88 -15.36 0.10
N PRO A 39 6.29 -15.90 1.27
CA PRO A 39 7.04 -15.16 2.28
C PRO A 39 8.46 -14.77 1.85
N GLU A 40 8.96 -15.35 0.76
CA GLU A 40 10.25 -15.03 0.15
C GLU A 40 10.16 -13.89 -0.87
N TRP A 41 8.97 -13.42 -1.22
CA TRP A 41 8.78 -12.28 -2.12
C TRP A 41 8.77 -10.97 -1.36
N PHE A 42 9.60 -10.03 -1.78
CA PHE A 42 9.73 -8.71 -1.19
C PHE A 42 9.65 -7.63 -2.28
N LEU A 43 9.22 -6.44 -1.89
CA LEU A 43 9.30 -5.25 -2.72
C LEU A 43 10.59 -4.52 -2.37
N ASP A 44 11.18 -3.86 -3.37
CA ASP A 44 12.30 -2.95 -3.13
C ASP A 44 11.78 -1.59 -2.66
N ALA A 45 12.38 -1.02 -1.62
CA ALA A 45 11.95 0.27 -1.11
C ALA A 45 12.31 1.42 -2.08
N ASP A 46 13.35 1.24 -2.90
CA ASP A 46 13.88 2.24 -3.83
C ASP A 46 12.95 2.49 -5.03
N ASP A 47 12.03 1.55 -5.28
CA ASP A 47 10.99 1.66 -6.30
C ASP A 47 9.84 2.59 -5.90
N PHE A 48 9.77 3.01 -4.63
CA PHE A 48 8.67 3.78 -4.10
C PHE A 48 9.08 5.17 -3.65
N ILE A 49 8.12 6.10 -3.74
CA ILE A 49 8.31 7.47 -3.27
C ILE A 49 8.54 7.42 -1.76
N SER A 50 9.77 7.74 -1.34
CA SER A 50 10.17 7.78 0.04
C SER A 50 10.51 9.22 0.47
N SER A 51 10.48 9.49 1.78
CA SER A 51 10.83 10.82 2.29
C SER A 51 12.33 11.13 2.24
N VAL A 52 13.17 10.15 1.89
CA VAL A 52 14.63 10.25 2.00
C VAL A 52 15.32 10.12 0.65
N GLN A 53 14.70 9.44 -0.32
CA GLN A 53 15.29 9.14 -1.61
C GLN A 53 14.42 9.72 -2.72
N SER A 54 15.09 10.40 -3.65
CA SER A 54 14.45 10.99 -4.82
C SER A 54 14.85 10.18 -6.05
N ASN A 55 14.20 9.03 -6.23
CA ASN A 55 14.28 8.29 -7.49
C ASN A 55 13.20 8.86 -8.43
N PRO A 56 13.55 9.40 -9.61
CA PRO A 56 12.57 9.99 -10.54
C PRO A 56 11.59 8.96 -11.13
N ASN A 57 11.94 7.67 -11.08
CA ASN A 57 11.08 6.57 -11.54
C ASN A 57 10.28 5.94 -10.39
N ALA A 58 10.40 6.46 -9.17
CA ALA A 58 9.68 5.93 -8.03
C ALA A 58 8.17 6.12 -8.18
N ILE A 59 7.42 5.08 -7.82
CA ILE A 59 5.96 5.10 -7.87
C ILE A 59 5.34 5.26 -6.48
N THR A 60 4.08 5.67 -6.43
CA THR A 60 3.31 5.61 -5.18
C THR A 60 3.02 4.16 -4.81
N TYR A 61 3.00 3.83 -3.52
CA TYR A 61 2.65 2.49 -3.07
C TYR A 61 1.22 2.10 -3.54
N PRO A 62 1.06 1.03 -4.34
CA PRO A 62 -0.21 0.66 -4.92
C PRO A 62 -1.21 0.10 -3.89
N ALA A 63 -2.49 0.48 -4.04
CA ALA A 63 -3.55 0.04 -3.13
C ALA A 63 -3.82 -1.47 -3.18
N GLN A 64 -3.53 -2.15 -4.30
CA GLN A 64 -3.68 -3.62 -4.41
C GLN A 64 -2.62 -4.41 -3.60
N LEU A 65 -1.52 -3.75 -3.23
CA LEU A 65 -0.50 -4.30 -2.34
C LEU A 65 -0.76 -3.94 -0.87
N GLU A 66 -1.79 -3.14 -0.58
CA GLU A 66 -2.22 -2.91 0.80
C GLU A 66 -3.01 -4.11 1.35
N PRO A 67 -2.84 -4.47 2.63
CA PRO A 67 -3.65 -5.51 3.24
C PRO A 67 -5.15 -5.19 3.20
N PRO A 68 -6.00 -6.15 2.76
CA PRO A 68 -7.43 -5.93 2.64
C PRO A 68 -8.09 -5.74 4.01
N ARG A 69 -9.28 -5.13 4.00
CA ARG A 69 -10.07 -4.95 5.23
C ARG A 69 -10.57 -6.32 5.70
N GLY A 70 -10.41 -6.63 6.99
CA GLY A 70 -10.86 -7.89 7.58
C GLY A 70 -9.83 -9.02 7.57
N TRP A 71 -8.57 -8.77 7.15
CA TRP A 71 -7.52 -9.79 7.15
C TRP A 71 -7.24 -10.37 8.55
N CYS A 72 -7.29 -9.55 9.60
CA CYS A 72 -7.25 -10.02 10.98
C CYS A 72 -8.65 -9.93 11.61
N PRO A 73 -9.08 -10.91 12.42
CA PRO A 73 -10.39 -10.92 13.05
C PRO A 73 -10.57 -9.68 13.93
N ALA A 74 -11.66 -8.94 13.70
CA ALA A 74 -11.91 -7.65 14.33
C ALA A 74 -12.49 -7.76 15.76
N LYS A 75 -12.99 -8.93 16.16
CA LYS A 75 -13.58 -9.17 17.48
C LYS A 75 -13.09 -10.49 18.06
N LYS A 76 -12.82 -10.47 19.38
CA LYS A 76 -12.57 -11.66 20.19
C LYS A 76 -13.76 -12.64 20.20
N LYS A 77 -14.98 -12.17 19.86
CA LYS A 77 -16.18 -13.00 19.69
C LYS A 77 -16.13 -13.86 18.41
N ASP A 78 -15.72 -13.30 17.27
CA ASP A 78 -15.48 -14.08 16.05
C ASP A 78 -14.34 -15.09 16.22
N LEU A 79 -13.36 -14.80 17.08
CA LEU A 79 -12.31 -15.74 17.46
C LEU A 79 -12.84 -16.95 18.25
N LYS A 80 -13.96 -16.79 18.97
CA LYS A 80 -14.59 -17.83 19.78
C LYS A 80 -15.69 -18.58 19.02
N GLU A 81 -16.44 -17.90 18.15
CA GLU A 81 -17.49 -18.47 17.31
C GLU A 81 -16.93 -19.28 16.13
N ARG A 82 -15.71 -18.95 15.67
CA ARG A 82 -15.01 -19.66 14.60
C ARG A 82 -14.02 -20.74 15.10
N GLY A 83 -14.17 -21.16 16.36
CA GLY A 83 -13.36 -22.20 16.98
C GLY A 83 -11.98 -21.70 17.43
N MET A 84 -11.88 -21.31 18.70
CA MET A 84 -10.59 -21.13 19.40
C MET A 84 -9.78 -22.44 19.48
N GLU A 85 -10.40 -23.56 19.09
CA GLU A 85 -9.85 -24.94 19.06
C GLU A 85 -9.41 -25.38 17.65
N THR A 86 -9.55 -24.55 16.61
CA THR A 86 -9.35 -24.98 15.19
C THR A 86 -8.15 -24.34 14.49
N TRP A 87 -7.48 -23.35 15.09
CA TRP A 87 -6.22 -22.86 14.54
C TRP A 87 -5.07 -23.61 15.21
N PRO A 88 -4.34 -24.48 14.49
CA PRO A 88 -3.14 -25.08 15.05
C PRO A 88 -2.18 -23.96 15.49
N GLU A 89 -1.49 -24.18 16.60
CA GLU A 89 -0.57 -23.23 17.21
C GLU A 89 0.40 -22.68 16.15
N GLY A 90 0.24 -21.41 15.76
CA GLY A 90 1.06 -20.75 14.72
C GLY A 90 0.31 -20.22 13.49
N GLU A 91 -0.97 -20.56 13.28
CA GLU A 91 -1.77 -20.13 12.11
C GLU A 91 -2.74 -18.96 12.38
N GLU A 92 -2.47 -18.10 13.37
CA GLU A 92 -3.24 -16.86 13.47
C GLU A 92 -3.05 -16.01 12.19
N PRO A 93 -4.11 -15.41 11.63
CA PRO A 93 -3.99 -14.60 10.42
C PRO A 93 -3.11 -13.38 10.70
N ARG A 94 -1.92 -13.39 10.11
CA ARG A 94 -0.87 -12.40 10.32
C ARG A 94 -0.72 -11.51 9.08
N LEU A 95 -0.51 -10.23 9.35
CA LEU A 95 -0.10 -9.26 8.34
C LEU A 95 1.42 -9.27 8.24
N ARG A 96 1.93 -9.62 7.07
CA ARG A 96 3.35 -9.53 6.73
C ARG A 96 3.68 -8.16 6.11
N CYS A 97 4.83 -7.60 6.44
CA CYS A 97 5.42 -6.48 5.72
C CYS A 97 5.88 -6.94 4.34
N THR A 98 5.52 -6.22 3.27
CA THR A 98 5.95 -6.57 1.91
C THR A 98 7.41 -6.23 1.63
N PHE A 99 8.07 -5.50 2.53
CA PHE A 99 9.47 -5.05 2.37
C PHE A 99 10.44 -5.78 3.30
N CYS A 100 9.95 -6.44 4.35
CA CYS A 100 10.81 -7.17 5.28
C CYS A 100 10.10 -8.34 5.95
N ARG A 101 10.85 -9.15 6.70
CA ARG A 101 10.33 -10.39 7.34
C ARG A 101 9.42 -10.14 8.55
N ARG A 102 9.01 -8.89 8.82
CA ARG A 102 8.24 -8.54 10.01
C ARG A 102 6.75 -8.84 9.83
N THR A 103 6.13 -9.39 10.86
CA THR A 103 4.71 -9.79 10.88
C THR A 103 3.97 -9.19 12.06
N TYR A 104 2.66 -8.98 11.90
CA TYR A 104 1.77 -8.34 12.85
C TYR A 104 0.49 -9.14 13.00
N ALA A 105 0.04 -9.33 14.25
CA ALA A 105 -1.20 -10.06 14.56
C ALA A 105 -2.13 -9.20 15.44
N GLY A 106 -3.39 -9.63 15.54
CA GLY A 106 -4.39 -9.02 16.42
C GLY A 106 -5.11 -7.81 15.82
N VAL A 107 -6.02 -7.24 16.61
CA VAL A 107 -6.98 -6.20 16.19
C VAL A 107 -6.33 -4.92 15.66
N ASN A 108 -5.10 -4.62 16.11
CA ASN A 108 -4.35 -3.42 15.71
C ASN A 108 -3.27 -3.70 14.66
N ALA A 109 -3.21 -4.92 14.09
CA ALA A 109 -2.15 -5.34 13.18
C ALA A 109 -1.99 -4.38 11.99
N LYS A 110 -3.09 -3.90 11.39
CA LYS A 110 -3.03 -2.99 10.23
C LYS A 110 -2.41 -1.63 10.56
N SER A 111 -2.73 -1.07 11.73
CA SER A 111 -2.14 0.20 12.18
C SER A 111 -0.64 0.04 12.47
N MET A 112 -0.27 -1.05 13.14
CA MET A 112 1.13 -1.41 13.39
C MET A 112 1.92 -1.60 12.09
N TRP A 113 1.35 -2.34 11.13
CA TRP A 113 1.93 -2.55 9.80
C TRP A 113 2.15 -1.22 9.07
N ARG A 114 1.14 -0.34 9.03
CA ARG A 114 1.22 0.96 8.35
C ARG A 114 2.31 1.85 8.96
N ARG A 115 2.38 1.90 10.30
CA ARG A 115 3.42 2.65 11.01
C ARG A 115 4.81 2.09 10.73
N HIS A 116 4.94 0.77 10.71
CA HIS A 116 6.21 0.11 10.42
C HIS A 116 6.72 0.43 9.02
N VAL A 117 5.88 0.34 7.99
CA VAL A 117 6.27 0.68 6.62
C VAL A 117 6.71 2.13 6.52
N PHE A 118 5.97 3.04 7.15
CA PHE A 118 6.32 4.46 7.18
C PHE A 118 7.64 4.74 7.94
N GLU A 119 7.82 4.16 9.12
CA GLU A 119 8.99 4.47 9.96
C GLU A 119 10.27 3.78 9.49
N LYS A 120 10.18 2.52 9.05
CA LYS A 120 11.32 1.71 8.68
C LYS A 120 11.66 1.82 7.19
N HIS A 121 10.66 1.69 6.33
CA HIS A 121 10.89 1.74 4.88
C HIS A 121 10.72 3.15 4.31
N LYS A 122 10.23 4.13 5.10
CA LYS A 122 10.09 5.54 4.70
C LYS A 122 9.12 5.76 3.55
N ILE A 123 8.22 4.81 3.31
CA ILE A 123 7.23 4.87 2.24
C ILE A 123 5.90 5.33 2.82
N ALA A 124 5.41 6.45 2.28
CA ALA A 124 4.10 6.97 2.64
C ALA A 124 3.02 6.21 1.87
N MET A 125 2.15 5.50 2.59
CA MET A 125 0.94 4.92 2.00
C MET A 125 -0.02 6.04 1.59
N ALA A 126 -0.63 5.93 0.41
CA ALA A 126 -1.64 6.87 -0.04
C ALA A 126 -2.67 7.10 1.07
N ASN A 127 -2.84 8.36 1.47
CA ASN A 127 -3.88 8.71 2.42
C ASN A 127 -5.16 8.86 1.61
N ARG A 128 -6.11 7.93 1.74
CA ARG A 128 -7.41 7.98 1.05
C ARG A 128 -8.23 9.26 1.34
N ARG A 129 -7.77 10.12 2.26
CA ARG A 129 -8.36 11.43 2.57
C ARG A 129 -7.76 12.60 1.79
N ASP A 130 -6.58 12.46 1.19
CA ASP A 130 -5.89 13.58 0.53
C ASP A 130 -6.41 13.85 -0.91
N THR A 131 -7.13 12.88 -1.49
CA THR A 131 -7.71 13.02 -2.85
C THR A 131 -8.94 13.92 -2.94
N VAL A 132 -9.36 14.58 -1.85
CA VAL A 132 -10.53 15.49 -1.88
C VAL A 132 -10.13 16.97 -1.90
N ASP A 133 -8.91 17.35 -1.56
CA ASP A 133 -8.56 18.78 -1.37
C ASP A 133 -7.86 19.45 -2.57
N ARG A 134 -7.31 18.68 -3.51
CA ARG A 134 -6.55 19.23 -4.64
C ARG A 134 -7.34 19.60 -5.89
N SER A 135 -8.68 19.61 -5.82
CA SER A 135 -9.55 19.94 -6.95
C SER A 135 -10.27 21.30 -6.84
N ARG A 136 -10.03 22.10 -5.79
CA ARG A 136 -10.78 23.37 -5.58
C ARG A 136 -9.97 24.66 -5.58
N SER A 137 -8.79 24.68 -6.19
CA SER A 137 -7.96 25.90 -6.26
C SER A 137 -7.48 26.19 -7.67
N LYS A 138 -8.42 26.31 -8.63
CA LYS A 138 -8.18 26.97 -9.92
C LYS A 138 -9.52 27.39 -10.56
N GLN A 139 -10.01 28.56 -10.15
CA GLN A 139 -10.80 29.40 -11.05
C GLN A 139 -10.22 30.81 -10.97
N PRO A 140 -9.47 31.28 -11.98
CA PRO A 140 -9.20 32.69 -12.10
C PRO A 140 -10.54 33.38 -12.40
N GLN A 141 -10.98 34.27 -11.52
CA GLN A 141 -12.08 35.19 -11.81
C GLN A 141 -11.65 36.11 -12.96
N ARG A 142 -11.78 35.63 -14.21
CA ARG A 142 -11.77 36.47 -15.39
C ARG A 142 -13.06 37.29 -15.33
N LYS A 143 -12.99 38.48 -14.72
CA LYS A 143 -13.99 39.52 -14.94
C LYS A 143 -13.89 39.92 -16.41
N LEU A 144 -14.72 39.31 -17.24
CA LEU A 144 -15.05 39.77 -18.58
C LEU A 144 -15.89 41.04 -18.41
N SER A 145 -15.24 42.21 -18.40
CA SER A 145 -15.90 43.48 -18.71
C SER A 145 -15.66 43.74 -20.19
N PHE A 146 -16.70 43.50 -21.01
CA PHE A 146 -16.77 44.05 -22.36
C PHE A 146 -17.57 45.36 -22.35
N PRO A 147 -17.28 46.28 -23.30
CA PRO A 147 -17.61 47.70 -23.22
C PRO A 147 -18.93 48.01 -23.91
N LEU A 148 -19.56 49.13 -23.55
CA LEU A 148 -20.54 49.80 -24.40
C LEU A 148 -20.23 51.31 -24.40
N SER A 149 -19.69 51.75 -25.53
CA SER A 149 -19.55 53.15 -25.90
C SER A 149 -20.78 53.61 -26.69
N ALA A 150 -21.18 54.87 -26.47
CA ALA A 150 -21.95 55.81 -27.31
C ALA A 150 -22.87 56.61 -26.36
N GLY A 151 -22.96 57.95 -26.36
CA GLY A 151 -22.68 58.92 -27.41
C GLY A 151 -23.91 59.85 -27.51
N SER A 152 -23.68 61.14 -27.28
CA SER A 152 -24.44 62.30 -27.78
C SER A 152 -25.87 62.60 -27.29
N GLY A 153 -26.03 63.83 -26.81
CA GLY A 153 -27.26 64.55 -26.51
C GLY A 153 -26.91 65.93 -25.97
#